data_AF-A0A0W1ICD6-F1
#
_entry.id   AF-A0A0W1ICD6-F1
#
_cell.length_a   1.000
_cell.length_b   1.000
_cell.length_c   1.000
_cell.angle_alpha   90.00
_cell.angle_beta   90.00
_cell.angle_gamma   90.00
#
_symmetry.space_group_name_H-M   'P 1'
#
loop_
_entity.id
_entity.type
_entity.pdbx_description
1 polymer ?
#
loop_
_entity_poly.entity_id
_entity_poly.type
_entity_poly.pdbx_seq_one_letter_code
_entity_poly.pdbx_strand_id
1 'polypeptide(L)'
;MAPFRAIGEKGEFESTDQYNSRKSAAIAKLGGTLIVRKAPEDRKHLLYDADAQQLNIVSYAFRNLGFNADALFGPGAPYRGVMESSYLNIDVVIKEDETVTGSYSASNSYGAKTQVSKIFRRTRGIFESKAVYGKDALFPAAQNGSNIAGSIPMSPQDAMRLKPTLQLAFVVAPKAPYYLSALYDYPSTPTIRNPREVKNEVSALIADIQCGLVLDPTNIVLGGFETR
;
A
#
# COMPACT_ATOMS: atom_id res chain seq x y z
N MET A 1 2.09 -15.62 4.30
CA MET A 1 1.31 -15.31 3.09
C MET A 1 2.25 -15.35 1.90
N ALA A 2 2.01 -16.22 0.93
CA ALA A 2 2.78 -16.20 -0.31
C ALA A 2 2.59 -14.83 -0.99
N PRO A 3 3.63 -14.22 -1.57
CA PRO A 3 3.48 -12.96 -2.28
C PRO A 3 2.51 -13.17 -3.44
N PHE A 4 1.60 -12.22 -3.65
CA PHE A 4 0.81 -12.13 -4.87
C PHE A 4 1.78 -12.14 -6.05
N ARG A 5 1.81 -13.24 -6.81
CA ARG A 5 2.65 -13.36 -7.99
C ARG A 5 1.84 -12.87 -9.18
N ALA A 6 2.46 -12.05 -10.02
CA ALA A 6 1.93 -11.75 -11.33
C ALA A 6 1.62 -13.06 -12.06
N ILE A 7 0.41 -13.16 -12.60
CA ILE A 7 0.14 -14.14 -13.63
C ILE A 7 0.94 -13.64 -14.83
N GLY A 8 2.03 -14.33 -15.15
CA GLY A 8 2.89 -13.95 -16.28
C GLY A 8 2.09 -13.83 -17.58
N GLU A 9 2.63 -13.09 -18.54
CA GLU A 9 1.98 -12.78 -19.82
C GLU A 9 1.41 -14.02 -20.52
N LYS A 10 0.44 -13.80 -21.40
CA LYS A 10 -0.12 -14.87 -22.23
C LYS A 10 1.02 -15.46 -23.08
N GLY A 11 1.23 -16.76 -22.98
CA GLY A 11 2.24 -17.44 -23.79
C GLY A 11 1.88 -17.41 -25.28
N GLU A 12 2.89 -17.42 -26.16
CA GLU A 12 2.73 -17.47 -27.62
C GLU A 12 1.82 -18.64 -28.08
N PHE A 13 1.91 -19.77 -27.37
CA PHE A 13 1.14 -20.99 -27.64
C PHE A 13 -0.06 -21.20 -26.71
N GLU A 14 -0.36 -20.22 -25.86
CA GLU A 14 -1.52 -20.27 -24.96
C GLU A 14 -2.72 -19.68 -25.69
N SER A 15 -3.86 -20.38 -25.75
CA SER A 15 -5.09 -19.78 -26.27
C SER A 15 -5.61 -18.70 -25.32
N THR A 16 -6.45 -17.79 -25.80
CA THR A 16 -7.06 -16.76 -24.93
C THR A 16 -7.87 -17.41 -23.79
N ASP A 17 -8.55 -18.52 -24.07
CA ASP A 17 -9.34 -19.25 -23.08
C ASP A 17 -8.46 -19.99 -22.06
N GLN A 18 -7.32 -20.53 -22.49
CA GLN A 18 -6.33 -21.13 -21.60
C GLN A 18 -5.71 -20.08 -20.67
N TYR A 19 -5.37 -18.92 -21.22
CA TYR A 19 -4.87 -17.79 -20.43
C TYR A 19 -5.91 -17.30 -19.41
N ASN A 20 -7.15 -17.11 -19.85
CA ASN A 20 -8.25 -16.72 -18.98
C ASN A 20 -8.53 -17.79 -17.90
N SER A 21 -8.42 -19.07 -18.24
CA SER A 21 -8.60 -20.18 -17.29
C SER A 21 -7.45 -20.27 -16.28
N ARG A 22 -6.19 -20.09 -16.71
CA ARG A 22 -5.02 -20.00 -15.83
C ARG A 22 -5.16 -18.83 -14.86
N LYS A 23 -5.60 -17.68 -15.39
CA LYS A 23 -5.91 -16.50 -14.59
C LYS A 23 -7.01 -16.80 -13.57
N SER A 24 -8.17 -17.30 -14.01
CA SER A 24 -9.31 -17.67 -13.16
C SER A 24 -8.97 -18.73 -12.12
N ALA A 25 -8.15 -19.72 -12.43
CA ALA A 25 -7.71 -20.75 -11.49
C ALA A 25 -6.76 -20.21 -10.42
N ALA A 26 -5.87 -19.27 -10.78
CA ALA A 26 -5.05 -18.56 -9.81
C ALA A 26 -5.92 -17.66 -8.89
N ILE A 27 -6.97 -17.07 -9.43
CA ILE A 27 -7.94 -16.22 -8.69
C ILE A 27 -8.82 -17.05 -7.76
N ALA A 28 -9.37 -18.17 -8.22
CA ALA A 28 -10.20 -19.06 -7.41
C ALA A 28 -9.46 -19.58 -6.16
N LYS A 29 -8.12 -19.69 -6.24
CA LYS A 29 -7.26 -20.04 -5.10
C LYS A 29 -7.07 -18.91 -4.09
N LEU A 30 -7.31 -17.65 -4.45
CA LEU A 30 -7.22 -16.51 -3.54
C LEU A 30 -8.45 -16.40 -2.61
N GLY A 31 -9.59 -17.00 -2.98
CA GLY A 31 -10.85 -16.85 -2.25
C GLY A 31 -11.50 -15.48 -2.46
N GLY A 32 -12.75 -15.33 -1.99
CA GLY A 32 -13.52 -14.09 -2.20
C GLY A 32 -13.03 -12.90 -1.37
N THR A 33 -12.43 -13.16 -0.21
CA THR A 33 -12.00 -12.13 0.75
C THR A 33 -10.65 -12.47 1.34
N LEU A 34 -9.77 -11.46 1.43
CA LEU A 34 -8.42 -11.57 2.00
C LEU A 34 -8.24 -10.59 3.15
N ILE A 35 -7.45 -10.98 4.15
CA ILE A 35 -6.93 -10.08 5.18
C ILE A 35 -5.48 -9.75 4.85
N VAL A 36 -5.20 -8.50 4.51
CA VAL A 36 -3.87 -8.02 4.14
C VAL A 36 -3.31 -7.16 5.27
N ARG A 37 -2.29 -7.67 5.96
CA ARG A 37 -1.63 -6.94 7.06
C ARG A 37 -0.80 -5.79 6.53
N LYS A 38 -0.93 -4.62 7.15
CA LYS A 38 -0.07 -3.45 6.97
C LYS A 38 0.94 -3.39 8.10
N ALA A 39 2.20 -3.15 7.77
CA ALA A 39 3.19 -2.83 8.80
C ALA A 39 2.86 -1.45 9.39
N PRO A 40 2.59 -1.33 10.71
CA PRO A 40 2.41 -0.02 11.32
C PRO A 40 3.78 0.68 11.36
N GLU A 41 3.97 1.72 10.56
CA GLU A 41 5.23 2.48 10.56
C GLU A 41 5.33 3.39 11.78
N ASP A 42 4.21 3.95 12.23
CA ASP A 42 4.18 4.87 13.37
C ASP A 42 2.88 4.75 14.18
N ARG A 43 3.03 4.43 15.47
CA ARG A 43 1.93 4.22 16.42
C ARG A 43 1.40 5.54 17.02
N LYS A 44 1.96 6.69 16.67
CA LYS A 44 1.46 8.01 17.09
C LYS A 44 0.02 8.28 16.62
N HIS A 45 -0.47 7.51 15.65
CA HIS A 45 -1.82 7.63 15.10
C HIS A 45 -2.86 6.74 15.81
N LEU A 46 -2.46 6.05 16.89
CA LEU A 46 -3.34 5.31 17.79
C LEU A 46 -3.46 6.11 19.09
N LEU A 47 -4.49 6.94 19.22
CA LEU A 47 -4.62 7.93 20.29
C LEU A 47 -5.57 7.40 21.36
N TYR A 48 -5.11 7.27 22.60
CA TYR A 48 -5.96 6.83 23.70
C TYR A 48 -6.59 8.03 24.39
N ASP A 49 -7.91 7.97 24.58
CA ASP A 49 -8.71 8.93 25.33
C ASP A 49 -9.11 8.28 26.66
N ALA A 50 -8.56 8.79 27.75
CA ALA A 50 -8.76 8.23 29.08
C ALA A 50 -10.15 8.55 29.64
N ASP A 51 -10.71 9.70 29.29
CA ASP A 51 -12.01 10.15 29.77
C ASP A 51 -13.13 9.37 29.08
N ALA A 52 -12.97 9.10 27.78
CA ALA A 52 -13.90 8.27 27.00
C ALA A 52 -13.57 6.76 27.03
N GLN A 53 -12.47 6.35 27.69
CA GLN A 53 -11.99 4.97 27.78
C GLN A 53 -11.95 4.24 26.43
N GLN A 54 -11.33 4.89 25.43
CA GLN A 54 -11.28 4.38 24.07
C GLN A 54 -9.97 4.68 23.37
N LEU A 55 -9.59 3.79 22.45
CA LEU A 55 -8.49 3.98 21.53
C LEU A 55 -9.03 4.49 20.18
N ASN A 56 -8.77 5.76 19.88
CA ASN A 56 -9.07 6.40 18.61
C ASN A 56 -8.01 6.06 17.56
N ILE A 57 -8.45 5.61 16.40
CA ILE A 57 -7.58 5.20 15.29
C ILE A 57 -7.67 6.28 14.22
N VAL A 58 -6.61 7.09 14.08
CA VAL A 58 -6.56 8.14 13.06
C VAL A 58 -6.45 7.48 11.68
N SER A 59 -7.19 7.96 10.69
CA SER A 59 -7.21 7.42 9.32
C SER A 59 -5.83 7.35 8.69
N TYR A 60 -4.96 8.31 9.02
CA TYR A 60 -3.57 8.34 8.58
C TYR A 60 -2.77 7.13 9.08
N ALA A 61 -3.16 6.43 10.15
CA ALA A 61 -2.54 5.16 10.57
C ALA A 61 -2.59 4.10 9.44
N PHE A 62 -3.65 4.12 8.65
CA PHE A 62 -3.87 3.20 7.53
C PHE A 62 -3.29 3.70 6.21
N ARG A 63 -3.25 5.02 5.98
CA ARG A 63 -2.80 5.64 4.73
C ARG A 63 -1.75 6.72 4.98
N ASN A 64 -0.59 6.30 5.47
CA ASN A 64 0.54 7.16 5.83
C ASN A 64 1.61 7.31 4.72
N LEU A 65 1.52 6.52 3.65
CA LEU A 65 2.42 6.57 2.50
C LEU A 65 1.62 6.74 1.21
N GLY A 66 2.20 7.49 0.26
CA GLY A 66 1.64 7.64 -1.08
C GLY A 66 1.95 6.42 -1.95
N PHE A 67 0.92 5.84 -2.56
CA PHE A 67 1.10 4.81 -3.58
C PHE A 67 1.25 5.46 -4.96
N ASN A 68 2.34 5.16 -5.67
CA ASN A 68 2.58 5.75 -7.00
C ASN A 68 1.79 5.01 -8.09
N ALA A 69 0.50 5.30 -8.20
CA ALA A 69 -0.38 4.70 -9.20
C ALA A 69 0.04 5.04 -10.65
N ASP A 70 0.70 6.18 -10.87
CA ASP A 70 1.15 6.60 -12.20
C ASP A 70 2.22 5.67 -12.78
N ALA A 71 3.00 4.99 -11.94
CA ALA A 71 3.94 3.97 -12.39
C ALA A 71 3.24 2.75 -13.06
N LEU A 72 1.97 2.51 -12.73
CA LEU A 72 1.16 1.44 -13.31
C LEU A 72 0.27 1.95 -14.45
N PHE A 73 -0.40 3.09 -14.26
CA PHE A 73 -1.50 3.52 -15.12
C PHE A 73 -1.26 4.86 -15.86
N GLY A 74 -0.19 5.58 -15.50
CA GLY A 74 0.12 6.90 -16.02
C GLY A 74 0.59 6.92 -17.48
N PRO A 75 0.91 8.11 -18.02
CA PRO A 75 1.47 8.23 -19.37
C PRO A 75 2.78 7.42 -19.52
N GLY A 76 2.81 6.51 -20.50
CA GLY A 76 3.96 5.64 -20.76
C GLY A 76 4.08 4.41 -19.85
N ALA A 77 3.15 4.23 -18.89
CA ALA A 77 3.12 3.08 -18.01
C ALA A 77 2.58 1.81 -18.71
N PRO A 78 3.00 0.61 -18.28
CA PRO A 78 2.66 -0.64 -18.96
C PRO A 78 1.17 -1.01 -18.92
N TYR A 79 0.41 -0.48 -17.97
CA TYR A 79 -1.03 -0.78 -17.82
C TYR A 79 -1.92 0.44 -18.06
N ARG A 80 -1.43 1.41 -18.84
CA ARG A 80 -2.23 2.58 -19.22
C ARG A 80 -3.56 2.15 -19.85
N GLY A 81 -4.66 2.72 -19.36
CA GLY A 81 -6.02 2.43 -19.85
C GLY A 81 -6.65 1.14 -19.32
N VAL A 82 -5.92 0.35 -18.52
CA VAL A 82 -6.50 -0.84 -17.85
C VAL A 82 -7.41 -0.42 -16.70
N MET A 83 -7.04 0.63 -15.97
CA MET A 83 -7.83 1.26 -14.91
C MET A 83 -7.62 2.77 -14.94
N GLU A 84 -8.58 3.53 -14.43
CA GLU A 84 -8.38 4.97 -14.18
C GLU A 84 -7.61 5.19 -12.88
N SER A 85 -6.64 6.11 -12.92
CA SER A 85 -5.98 6.70 -11.75
C SER A 85 -5.99 8.23 -11.85
N SER A 86 -5.70 8.89 -10.74
CA SER A 86 -5.42 10.33 -10.71
C SER A 86 -4.42 10.67 -9.61
N TYR A 87 -4.19 11.97 -9.38
CA TYR A 87 -3.44 12.44 -8.21
C TYR A 87 -4.03 11.94 -6.88
N LEU A 88 -5.35 11.69 -6.84
CA LEU A 88 -6.02 11.05 -5.72
C LEU A 88 -6.59 9.70 -6.14
N ASN A 89 -6.33 8.68 -5.33
CA ASN A 89 -6.91 7.35 -5.50
C ASN A 89 -7.32 6.80 -4.14
N ILE A 90 -8.18 5.79 -4.17
CA ILE A 90 -8.42 4.88 -3.07
C ILE A 90 -7.35 3.80 -3.17
N ASP A 91 -6.25 4.06 -2.48
CA ASP A 91 -5.07 3.21 -2.43
C ASP A 91 -4.43 3.23 -1.04
N VAL A 92 -3.68 2.16 -0.75
CA VAL A 92 -2.89 2.04 0.47
C VAL A 92 -1.58 1.34 0.18
N VAL A 93 -0.47 1.86 0.71
CA VAL A 93 0.79 1.11 0.79
C VAL A 93 0.72 0.19 2.00
N ILE A 94 0.94 -1.10 1.75
CA ILE A 94 0.96 -2.15 2.76
C ILE A 94 2.36 -2.37 3.31
N LYS A 95 3.36 -2.27 2.43
CA LYS A 95 4.77 -2.43 2.76
C LYS A 95 5.64 -1.68 1.77
N GLU A 96 6.69 -1.05 2.26
CA GLU A 96 7.82 -0.58 1.47
C GLU A 96 9.12 -1.17 2.04
N ASP A 97 10.00 -1.66 1.17
CA ASP A 97 11.35 -2.07 1.55
C ASP A 97 12.39 -1.49 0.58
N GLU A 98 13.52 -1.04 1.14
CA GLU A 98 14.67 -0.57 0.38
C GLU A 98 15.87 -1.50 0.62
N THR A 99 16.63 -1.75 -0.43
CA THR A 99 17.90 -2.47 -0.34
C THR A 99 18.96 -1.71 -1.13
N VAL A 100 20.10 -1.42 -0.49
CA VAL A 100 21.27 -0.88 -1.19
C VAL A 100 21.88 -2.00 -2.03
N THR A 101 21.95 -1.81 -3.34
CA THR A 101 22.45 -2.80 -4.30
C THR A 101 23.87 -2.50 -4.78
N GLY A 102 24.40 -1.33 -4.44
CA GLY A 102 25.75 -0.93 -4.77
C GLY A 102 25.97 0.55 -4.52
N SER A 103 27.16 1.03 -4.86
CA SER A 103 27.46 2.46 -4.86
C SER A 103 28.60 2.79 -5.83
N TYR A 104 28.70 4.04 -6.24
CA TYR A 104 29.79 4.54 -7.07
C TYR A 104 30.12 6.00 -6.74
N SER A 105 31.36 6.41 -6.95
CA SER A 105 31.76 7.82 -6.80
C SER A 105 31.38 8.59 -8.07
N ALA A 106 30.74 9.75 -7.90
CA ALA A 106 30.40 10.68 -8.97
C ALA A 106 30.95 12.07 -8.67
N SER A 107 31.05 12.92 -9.69
CA SER A 107 31.40 14.34 -9.52
C SER A 107 30.58 15.22 -10.45
N ASN A 108 30.36 16.48 -10.04
CA ASN A 108 29.83 17.50 -10.94
C ASN A 108 30.95 18.18 -11.76
N SER A 109 30.58 19.09 -12.65
CA SER A 109 31.50 19.86 -13.49
C SER A 109 32.47 20.77 -12.71
N TYR A 110 32.16 21.07 -11.44
CA TYR A 110 33.02 21.85 -10.55
C TYR A 110 34.00 20.98 -9.74
N GLY A 111 34.04 19.66 -9.99
CA GLY A 111 34.94 18.73 -9.30
C GLY A 111 34.48 18.30 -7.90
N ALA A 112 33.31 18.75 -7.44
CA ALA A 112 32.74 18.29 -6.18
C ALA A 112 32.33 16.82 -6.31
N LYS A 113 32.81 15.97 -5.40
CA LYS A 113 32.58 14.52 -5.42
C LYS A 113 31.49 14.12 -4.43
N THR A 114 30.74 13.06 -4.76
CA THR A 114 29.79 12.42 -3.85
C THR A 114 29.74 10.92 -4.11
N GLN A 115 29.40 10.13 -3.09
CA GLN A 115 29.13 8.71 -3.25
C GLN A 115 27.64 8.51 -3.56
N VAL A 116 27.34 8.05 -4.77
CA VAL A 116 25.98 7.70 -5.17
C VAL A 116 25.66 6.30 -4.73
N SER A 117 24.56 6.13 -3.99
CA SER A 117 24.03 4.83 -3.61
C SER A 117 23.01 4.34 -4.65
N LYS A 118 23.14 3.08 -5.07
CA LYS A 118 22.13 2.40 -5.89
C LYS A 118 21.15 1.69 -4.96
N ILE A 119 19.88 2.02 -5.07
CA ILE A 119 18.82 1.51 -4.20
C ILE A 119 17.80 0.77 -5.06
N PHE A 120 17.43 -0.43 -4.62
CA PHE A 120 16.25 -1.12 -5.11
C PHE A 120 15.13 -0.95 -4.07
N ARG A 121 14.05 -0.28 -4.45
CA ARG A 121 12.88 -0.04 -3.59
C ARG A 121 11.70 -0.88 -4.07
N ARG A 122 11.05 -1.62 -3.16
CA ARG A 122 9.81 -2.33 -3.44
C ARG A 122 8.66 -1.71 -2.65
N THR A 123 7.65 -1.22 -3.35
CA THR A 123 6.43 -0.70 -2.76
C THR A 123 5.28 -1.61 -3.14
N ARG A 124 4.61 -2.18 -2.12
CA ARG A 124 3.47 -3.08 -2.29
C ARG A 124 2.24 -2.42 -1.70
N GLY A 125 1.18 -2.33 -2.48
CA GLY A 125 -0.07 -1.71 -2.07
C GLY A 125 -1.32 -2.45 -2.50
N ILE A 126 -2.45 -1.92 -2.06
CA ILE A 126 -3.77 -2.25 -2.60
C ILE A 126 -4.23 -1.00 -3.36
N PHE A 127 -4.71 -1.21 -4.58
CA PHE A 127 -5.33 -0.17 -5.39
C PHE A 127 -6.77 -0.57 -5.67
N GLU A 128 -7.71 0.34 -5.41
CA GLU A 128 -9.12 0.08 -5.63
C GLU A 128 -9.66 0.84 -6.84
N SER A 129 -9.47 2.17 -6.83
CA SER A 129 -10.01 3.07 -7.84
C SER A 129 -9.38 4.45 -7.75
N LYS A 130 -9.57 5.24 -8.81
CA LYS A 130 -9.46 6.71 -8.74
C LYS A 130 -10.43 7.27 -7.69
N ALA A 131 -10.00 8.32 -6.99
CA ALA A 131 -10.81 9.05 -6.02
C ALA A 131 -11.19 10.43 -6.57
N VAL A 132 -12.39 10.89 -6.26
CA VAL A 132 -12.88 12.24 -6.54
C VAL A 132 -12.67 13.10 -5.30
N TYR A 133 -11.90 14.18 -5.46
CA TYR A 133 -11.62 15.13 -4.39
C TYR A 133 -12.92 15.64 -3.73
N GLY A 134 -12.94 15.64 -2.40
CA GLY A 134 -14.07 16.12 -1.60
C GLY A 134 -15.30 15.21 -1.60
N LYS A 135 -15.27 14.07 -2.31
CA LYS A 135 -16.33 13.06 -2.28
C LYS A 135 -15.83 11.76 -1.69
N ASP A 136 -14.69 11.29 -2.18
CA ASP A 136 -14.17 9.99 -1.80
C ASP A 136 -13.08 10.13 -0.74
N ALA A 137 -13.14 9.27 0.27
CA ALA A 137 -12.05 9.04 1.22
C ALA A 137 -12.00 7.56 1.54
N LEU A 138 -10.81 7.09 1.90
CA LEU A 138 -10.64 5.71 2.33
C LEU A 138 -11.50 5.39 3.57
N PHE A 139 -11.70 6.35 4.48
CA PHE A 139 -12.60 6.19 5.62
C PHE A 139 -13.58 7.37 5.63
N PRO A 140 -14.86 7.17 5.25
CA PRO A 140 -15.86 8.24 5.24
C PRO A 140 -16.02 8.91 6.62
N ALA A 141 -15.97 8.12 7.69
CA ALA A 141 -16.05 8.63 9.08
C ALA A 141 -14.97 9.69 9.40
N ALA A 142 -13.81 9.61 8.72
CA ALA A 142 -12.70 10.54 8.92
C ALA A 142 -12.88 11.88 8.18
N GLN A 143 -13.84 12.00 7.25
CA GLN A 143 -14.10 13.25 6.52
C GLN A 143 -14.76 14.33 7.39
N ASN A 144 -15.42 13.96 8.49
CA ASN A 144 -16.18 14.87 9.35
C ASN A 144 -15.30 15.69 10.33
N GLY A 145 -14.05 15.99 9.97
CA GLY A 145 -13.14 16.86 10.73
C GLY A 145 -12.37 16.19 11.87
N SER A 146 -12.74 14.98 12.30
CA SER A 146 -12.01 14.25 13.36
C SER A 146 -10.72 13.59 12.86
N ASN A 147 -10.62 13.29 11.56
CA ASN A 147 -9.61 12.40 10.98
C ASN A 147 -9.56 11.00 11.63
N ILE A 148 -10.59 10.61 12.39
CA ILE A 148 -10.67 9.31 13.08
C ILE A 148 -11.37 8.32 12.14
N ALA A 149 -10.70 7.21 11.82
CA ALA A 149 -11.31 6.09 11.10
C ALA A 149 -12.31 5.33 11.99
N GLY A 150 -12.02 5.25 13.29
CA GLY A 150 -12.97 4.80 14.31
C GLY A 150 -12.32 4.66 15.68
N SER A 151 -13.11 4.22 16.66
CA SER A 151 -12.70 4.13 18.07
C SER A 151 -12.99 2.73 18.62
N ILE A 152 -12.10 2.25 19.50
CA ILE A 152 -12.20 0.93 20.12
C ILE A 152 -12.35 1.13 21.64
N PRO A 153 -13.47 0.73 22.26
CA PRO A 153 -13.60 0.73 23.71
C PRO A 153 -12.50 -0.13 24.34
N MET A 154 -11.72 0.45 25.24
CA MET A 154 -10.54 -0.22 25.81
C MET A 154 -10.19 0.38 27.16
N SER A 155 -9.87 -0.46 28.14
CA SER A 155 -9.40 0.01 29.44
C SER A 155 -8.03 0.69 29.33
N PRO A 156 -7.65 1.61 30.25
CA PRO A 156 -6.32 2.20 30.24
C PRO A 156 -5.20 1.16 30.32
N GLN A 157 -5.41 0.11 31.12
CA GLN A 157 -4.44 -0.98 31.29
C GLN A 157 -4.25 -1.78 30.00
N ASP A 158 -5.34 -2.09 29.30
CA ASP A 158 -5.26 -2.77 28.00
C ASP A 158 -4.64 -1.87 26.94
N ALA A 159 -4.96 -0.58 26.92
CA ALA A 159 -4.38 0.37 25.98
C ALA A 159 -2.86 0.47 26.15
N MET A 160 -2.37 0.58 27.40
CA MET A 160 -0.93 0.59 27.70
C MET A 160 -0.24 -0.69 27.24
N ARG A 161 -0.88 -1.85 27.44
CA ARG A 161 -0.33 -3.17 27.08
C ARG A 161 -0.34 -3.42 25.58
N LEU A 162 -1.46 -3.13 24.92
CA LEU A 162 -1.71 -3.54 23.54
C LEU A 162 -1.18 -2.53 22.53
N LYS A 163 -1.37 -1.22 22.75
CA LYS A 163 -1.00 -0.17 21.78
C LYS A 163 0.41 -0.32 21.18
N PRO A 164 1.47 -0.68 21.95
CA PRO A 164 2.82 -0.87 21.39
C PRO A 164 2.96 -2.06 20.42
N THR A 165 1.98 -2.96 20.38
CA THR A 165 2.05 -4.24 19.66
C THR A 165 0.90 -4.45 18.67
N LEU A 166 -0.08 -3.54 18.66
CA LEU A 166 -1.18 -3.56 17.69
C LEU A 166 -0.68 -3.61 16.25
N GLN A 167 -1.46 -4.32 15.42
CA GLN A 167 -1.24 -4.45 13.99
C GLN A 167 -2.43 -3.85 13.25
N LEU A 168 -2.17 -3.35 12.04
CA LEU A 168 -3.22 -2.89 11.13
C LEU A 168 -3.38 -3.88 9.99
N ALA A 169 -4.59 -4.03 9.48
CA ALA A 169 -4.85 -4.82 8.30
C ALA A 169 -6.01 -4.24 7.50
N PHE A 170 -6.23 -4.78 6.31
CA PHE A 170 -7.39 -4.50 5.49
C PHE A 170 -8.09 -5.80 5.16
N VAL A 171 -9.42 -5.77 5.19
CA VAL A 171 -10.24 -6.78 4.53
C VAL A 171 -10.47 -6.31 3.11
N VAL A 172 -10.14 -7.15 2.14
CA VAL A 172 -10.25 -6.81 0.73
C VAL A 172 -10.90 -7.93 -0.07
N ALA A 173 -11.66 -7.56 -1.10
CA ALA A 173 -12.17 -8.48 -2.10
C ALA A 173 -11.41 -8.27 -3.42
N PRO A 174 -10.48 -9.16 -3.80
CA PRO A 174 -9.71 -9.02 -5.02
C PRO A 174 -10.61 -8.96 -6.27
N LYS A 175 -10.28 -8.07 -7.20
CA LYS A 175 -11.00 -7.90 -8.48
C LYS A 175 -10.03 -7.78 -9.64
N ALA A 176 -10.48 -8.09 -10.85
CA ALA A 176 -9.64 -7.99 -12.05
C ALA A 176 -9.04 -6.58 -12.21
N PRO A 177 -7.77 -6.45 -12.66
CA PRO A 177 -6.84 -7.50 -13.09
C PRO A 177 -6.08 -8.22 -11.95
N TYR A 178 -6.49 -8.05 -10.70
CA TYR A 178 -6.02 -8.71 -9.47
C TYR A 178 -4.63 -8.31 -9.01
N TYR A 179 -3.64 -8.38 -9.89
CA TYR A 179 -2.27 -8.02 -9.54
C TYR A 179 -1.59 -7.36 -10.72
N LEU A 180 -0.96 -6.22 -10.45
CA LEU A 180 -0.14 -5.49 -11.42
C LEU A 180 1.20 -5.14 -10.79
N SER A 181 2.24 -5.10 -11.61
CA SER A 181 3.57 -4.68 -11.16
C SER A 181 4.34 -3.98 -12.28
N ALA A 182 5.07 -2.93 -11.94
CA ALA A 182 5.92 -2.19 -12.86
C ALA A 182 7.27 -1.86 -12.22
N LEU A 183 8.29 -1.71 -13.07
CA LEU A 183 9.60 -1.20 -12.70
C LEU A 183 9.80 0.17 -13.31
N TYR A 184 10.36 1.10 -12.54
CA TYR A 184 10.73 2.43 -13.04
C TYR A 184 11.88 3.02 -12.23
N ASP A 185 12.65 3.91 -12.86
CA ASP A 185 13.78 4.58 -12.22
C ASP A 185 13.35 5.98 -11.75
N TYR A 186 13.35 6.23 -10.44
CA TYR A 186 13.03 7.53 -9.87
C TYR A 186 13.50 7.67 -8.40
N PRO A 187 14.27 8.71 -8.05
CA PRO A 187 14.90 9.66 -8.97
C PRO A 187 15.92 8.95 -9.87
N SER A 188 15.88 9.24 -11.17
CA SER A 188 16.80 8.66 -12.17
C SER A 188 18.09 9.47 -12.31
N THR A 189 18.10 10.73 -11.87
CA THR A 189 19.27 11.62 -11.93
C THR A 189 19.75 11.96 -10.52
N PRO A 190 20.81 11.31 -10.01
CA PRO A 190 21.35 11.61 -8.69
C PRO A 190 21.95 13.03 -8.68
N THR A 191 21.81 13.72 -7.55
CA THR A 191 22.43 15.04 -7.33
C THR A 191 23.34 15.01 -6.10
N ILE A 192 24.19 16.02 -5.92
CA ILE A 192 25.01 16.10 -4.69
C ILE A 192 24.13 16.12 -3.42
N ARG A 193 22.96 16.76 -3.47
CA ARG A 193 22.03 16.84 -2.33
C ARG A 193 21.20 15.58 -2.13
N ASN A 194 20.98 14.81 -3.19
CA ASN A 194 20.30 13.52 -3.16
C ASN A 194 21.11 12.51 -4.00
N PRO A 195 22.22 11.97 -3.46
CA PRO A 195 23.13 11.10 -4.19
C PRO A 195 22.60 9.66 -4.20
N ARG A 196 21.39 9.49 -4.74
CA ARG A 196 20.68 8.21 -4.81
C ARG A 196 20.18 8.00 -6.22
N GLU A 197 20.45 6.81 -6.74
CA GLU A 197 19.83 6.26 -7.95
C GLU A 197 18.89 5.16 -7.48
N VAL A 198 17.60 5.30 -7.75
CA VAL A 198 16.58 4.39 -7.19
C VAL A 198 15.83 3.70 -8.31
N LYS A 199 15.95 2.38 -8.35
CA LYS A 199 15.10 1.50 -9.15
C LYS A 199 13.93 1.05 -8.28
N ASN A 200 12.72 1.43 -8.67
CA ASN A 200 11.50 1.14 -7.94
C ASN A 200 10.75 -0.02 -8.60
N GLU A 201 10.24 -0.93 -7.76
CA GLU A 201 9.22 -1.92 -8.09
C GLU A 201 7.95 -1.52 -7.36
N VAL A 202 6.91 -1.12 -8.11
CA VAL A 202 5.58 -0.88 -7.55
C VAL A 202 4.69 -2.04 -7.94
N SER A 203 4.02 -2.62 -6.93
CA SER A 203 3.06 -3.69 -7.13
C SER A 203 1.74 -3.40 -6.42
N ALA A 204 0.63 -3.61 -7.11
CA ALA A 204 -0.72 -3.43 -6.58
C ALA A 204 -1.49 -4.75 -6.58
N LEU A 205 -2.11 -5.07 -5.44
CA LEU A 205 -3.31 -5.90 -5.44
C LEU A 205 -4.48 -5.02 -5.87
N ILE A 206 -5.18 -5.40 -6.94
CA ILE A 206 -6.40 -4.72 -7.35
C ILE A 206 -7.57 -5.34 -6.58
N ALA A 207 -8.20 -4.57 -5.70
CA ALA A 207 -9.23 -5.09 -4.82
C ALA A 207 -10.17 -3.99 -4.32
N ASP A 208 -11.37 -4.39 -3.93
CA ASP A 208 -12.29 -3.58 -3.15
C ASP A 208 -11.91 -3.68 -1.67
N ILE A 209 -11.39 -2.59 -1.10
CA ILE A 209 -11.10 -2.43 0.32
C ILE A 209 -12.43 -2.31 1.06
N GLN A 210 -12.76 -3.29 1.90
CA GLN A 210 -14.05 -3.36 2.60
C GLN A 210 -13.99 -2.65 3.95
N CYS A 211 -12.91 -2.90 4.70
CA CYS A 211 -12.68 -2.24 5.98
C CYS A 211 -11.19 -2.25 6.36
N GLY A 212 -10.81 -1.30 7.22
CA GLY A 212 -9.57 -1.33 7.97
C GLY A 212 -9.77 -2.06 9.30
N LEU A 213 -8.80 -2.89 9.70
CA LEU A 213 -8.82 -3.66 10.94
C LEU A 213 -7.69 -3.22 11.87
N VAL A 214 -7.97 -3.28 13.17
CA VAL A 214 -6.97 -3.26 14.23
C VAL A 214 -6.95 -4.63 14.88
N LEU A 215 -5.75 -5.23 14.90
CA LEU A 215 -5.53 -6.56 15.43
C LEU A 215 -4.59 -6.49 16.63
N ASP A 216 -4.79 -7.40 17.58
CA ASP A 216 -3.79 -7.68 18.61
C ASP A 216 -2.61 -8.51 18.03
N PRO A 217 -1.56 -8.79 18.81
CA PRO A 217 -0.42 -9.61 18.35
C PRO A 217 -0.77 -11.07 18.02
N THR A 218 -1.90 -11.56 18.54
CA THR A 218 -2.41 -12.92 18.31
C THR A 218 -3.35 -13.00 17.11
N ASN A 219 -3.59 -11.88 16.43
CA ASN A 219 -4.46 -11.69 15.26
C ASN A 219 -5.96 -11.68 15.58
N ILE A 220 -6.32 -11.42 16.84
CA ILE A 220 -7.69 -11.15 17.23
C ILE A 220 -8.07 -9.75 16.76
N VAL A 221 -9.23 -9.62 16.12
CA VAL A 221 -9.78 -8.33 15.69
C VAL A 221 -10.29 -7.58 16.91
N LEU A 222 -9.70 -6.41 17.18
CA LEU A 222 -10.14 -5.50 18.25
C LEU A 222 -11.10 -4.43 17.73
N GLY A 223 -11.02 -4.10 16.45
CA GLY A 223 -11.91 -3.14 15.79
C GLY A 223 -11.86 -3.26 14.28
N GLY A 224 -12.98 -2.97 13.62
CA GLY A 224 -13.11 -2.89 12.18
C GLY A 224 -13.82 -1.61 11.78
N PHE A 225 -13.32 -0.94 10.75
CA PHE A 225 -13.82 0.37 10.32
C PHE A 225 -14.11 0.34 8.83
N GLU A 226 -15.36 0.58 8.47
CA GLU A 226 -15.82 0.59 7.09
C GLU A 226 -15.09 1.66 6.27
N THR A 227 -14.74 1.29 5.04
CA THR A 227 -14.12 2.19 4.08
C THR A 227 -15.14 2.78 3.08
N ARG A 228 -16.42 2.41 3.22
CA ARG A 228 -17.57 2.84 2.43
C ARG A 228 -18.88 2.34 3.02
#